data_AF-I2BAH1-F1
#
_entry.id   AF-I2BAH1-F1
#
_cell.length_a   1.000
_cell.length_b   1.000
_cell.length_c   1.000
_cell.angle_alpha   90.00
_cell.angle_beta   90.00
_cell.angle_gamma   90.00
#
_symmetry.space_group_name_H-M   'P 1'
#
loop_
_entity.id
_entity.type
_entity.pdbx_description
1 polymer ?
#
loop_
_entity_poly.entity_id
_entity_poly.type
_entity_poly.pdbx_seq_one_letter_code
_entity_poly.pdbx_strand_id
1 'polypeptide(L)'
;MSDQNEEFCFTLEEAIDAAREAFLDSHAQGSSDTSVEQLSVQKYIMQNGDEMWRALFLSDDDDDPGDAIPMLSGVAAQSVFDGDYEIGELLQEWQEENTLHEWDDGEFQTEPPLDTEEGQTAADEWDER
;
A
#
# COMPACT_ATOMS: atom_id res chain seq x y z
N MET A 1 -20.54 9.72 -8.17
CA MET A 1 -19.37 9.04 -8.76
C MET A 1 -18.18 9.73 -8.16
N SER A 2 -17.19 8.97 -7.70
CA SER A 2 -16.01 9.43 -6.94
C SER A 2 -16.21 9.43 -5.42
N ASP A 3 -16.05 8.26 -4.82
CA ASP A 3 -15.49 8.08 -3.47
C ASP A 3 -14.79 6.70 -3.46
N GLN A 4 -13.92 6.47 -4.45
CA GLN A 4 -12.78 5.59 -4.22
C GLN A 4 -11.73 6.51 -3.62
N ASN A 5 -11.89 6.82 -2.33
CA ASN A 5 -10.80 7.42 -1.56
C ASN A 5 -9.78 6.29 -1.37
N GLU A 6 -8.99 6.03 -2.41
CA GLU A 6 -7.78 5.23 -2.26
C GLU A 6 -6.89 6.04 -1.31
N GLU A 7 -6.88 5.64 -0.04
CA GLU A 7 -6.24 6.35 1.07
C GLU A 7 -4.73 6.30 0.92
N PHE A 8 -4.22 7.14 0.03
CA PHE A 8 -2.80 7.44 -0.08
C PHE A 8 -2.43 8.43 1.03
N CYS A 9 -1.45 8.07 1.85
CA CYS A 9 -0.91 8.92 2.90
C CYS A 9 0.54 9.32 2.60
N PHE A 10 0.99 10.46 3.11
CA PHE A 10 2.38 10.91 2.91
C PHE A 10 3.40 10.05 3.66
N THR A 11 2.96 9.38 4.73
CA THR A 11 3.81 8.49 5.52
C THR A 11 3.19 7.12 5.68
N LEU A 12 4.05 6.12 5.84
CA LEU A 12 3.65 4.75 6.12
C LEU A 12 2.84 4.63 7.42
N GLU A 13 3.19 5.39 8.46
CA GLU A 13 2.46 5.38 9.73
C GLU A 13 1.01 5.85 9.56
N GLU A 14 0.82 6.97 8.84
CA GLU A 14 -0.52 7.46 8.51
C GLU A 14 -1.28 6.46 7.63
N ALA A 15 -0.62 5.82 6.67
CA ALA A 15 -1.24 4.81 5.82
C ALA A 15 -1.75 3.61 6.64
N ILE A 16 -0.99 3.18 7.65
CA ILE A 16 -1.38 2.09 8.55
C ILE A 16 -2.57 2.50 9.42
N ASP A 17 -2.55 3.73 9.97
CA ASP A 17 -3.65 4.23 10.79
C ASP A 17 -4.94 4.35 9.97
N ALA A 18 -4.87 4.90 8.75
CA ALA A 18 -5.98 4.97 7.81
C ALA A 18 -6.51 3.57 7.46
N ALA A 19 -5.63 2.63 7.11
CA ALA A 19 -6.01 1.25 6.80
C ALA A 19 -6.69 0.56 7.99
N ARG A 20 -6.23 0.84 9.21
CA ARG A 20 -6.81 0.32 10.45
C ARG A 20 -8.21 0.88 10.68
N GLU A 21 -8.41 2.18 10.47
CA GLU A 21 -9.73 2.79 10.54
C GLU A 21 -10.68 2.21 9.48
N ALA A 22 -10.22 2.08 8.23
CA ALA A 22 -11.01 1.50 7.14
C ALA A 22 -11.41 0.04 7.40
N PHE A 23 -10.49 -0.76 7.95
CA PHE A 23 -10.75 -2.13 8.36
C PHE A 23 -11.76 -2.18 9.51
N LEU A 24 -11.59 -1.33 10.53
CA LEU A 24 -12.52 -1.24 11.66
C LEU A 24 -13.91 -0.77 11.22
N ASP A 25 -14.03 0.16 10.27
CA ASP A 25 -15.32 0.62 9.73
C ASP A 25 -16.02 -0.50 8.94
N SER A 26 -15.26 -1.22 8.11
CA SER A 26 -15.76 -2.36 7.33
C SER A 26 -16.23 -3.51 8.22
N HIS A 27 -15.54 -3.73 9.34
CA HIS A 27 -15.89 -4.75 10.34
C HIS A 27 -16.69 -4.21 11.54
N ALA A 28 -17.07 -2.92 11.57
CA ALA A 28 -17.80 -2.30 12.68
C ALA A 28 -19.20 -2.90 12.87
N GLN A 29 -19.73 -3.57 11.84
CA GLN A 29 -21.01 -4.26 11.86
C GLN A 29 -20.90 -5.75 12.27
N GLY A 30 -19.67 -6.25 12.45
CA GLY A 30 -19.34 -7.60 12.91
C GLY A 30 -18.77 -7.60 14.34
N SER A 31 -18.76 -8.78 14.98
CA SER A 31 -18.25 -8.97 16.35
C SER A 31 -16.82 -8.42 16.50
N SER A 32 -16.51 -7.88 17.69
CA SER A 32 -15.25 -7.24 18.09
C SER A 32 -13.99 -8.14 18.08
N ASP A 33 -14.00 -9.23 17.31
CA ASP A 33 -13.00 -10.29 17.27
C ASP A 33 -12.38 -10.45 15.87
N THR A 34 -12.63 -9.51 14.94
CA THR A 34 -12.00 -9.56 13.62
C THR A 34 -10.49 -9.48 13.79
N SER A 35 -9.84 -10.62 13.57
CA SER A 35 -8.39 -10.73 13.54
C SER A 35 -7.90 -10.45 12.13
N VAL A 36 -6.81 -9.70 12.04
CA VAL A 36 -6.11 -9.45 10.79
C VAL A 36 -5.27 -10.67 10.47
N GLU A 37 -5.41 -11.17 9.25
CA GLU A 37 -4.62 -12.28 8.72
C GLU A 37 -3.51 -11.81 7.81
N GLN A 38 -3.68 -10.68 7.10
CA GLN A 38 -2.67 -10.16 6.19
C GLN A 38 -2.58 -8.64 6.28
N LEU A 39 -1.36 -8.13 6.09
CA LEU A 39 -1.07 -6.73 5.88
C LEU A 39 -0.32 -6.61 4.55
N SER A 40 -0.84 -5.75 3.68
CA SER A 40 -0.17 -5.34 2.45
C SER A 40 0.22 -3.87 2.57
N VAL A 41 1.45 -3.53 2.16
CA VAL A 41 1.96 -2.16 2.17
C VAL A 41 2.56 -1.87 0.80
N GLN A 42 2.09 -0.79 0.20
CA GLN A 42 2.43 -0.41 -1.16
C GLN A 42 2.88 1.05 -1.17
N LYS A 43 4.04 1.30 -1.79
CA LYS A 43 4.53 2.67 -2.02
C LYS A 43 4.15 3.13 -3.40
N TYR A 44 3.82 4.41 -3.51
CA TYR A 44 3.41 5.09 -4.72
C TYR A 44 4.25 6.35 -4.90
N ILE A 45 4.82 6.52 -6.08
CA ILE A 45 5.49 7.76 -6.49
C ILE A 45 4.56 8.46 -7.46
N MET A 46 4.04 9.62 -7.04
CA MET A 46 3.15 10.45 -7.84
C MET A 46 3.92 11.18 -8.95
N GLN A 47 3.25 11.69 -9.99
CA GLN A 47 3.91 12.40 -11.11
C GLN A 47 4.70 13.65 -10.70
N ASN A 48 4.34 14.28 -9.58
CA ASN A 48 5.09 15.38 -8.97
C ASN A 48 6.36 14.93 -8.22
N GLY A 49 6.62 13.62 -8.17
CA GLY A 49 7.70 13.00 -7.41
C GLY A 49 7.42 12.86 -5.92
N ASP A 50 6.20 13.14 -5.46
CA ASP A 50 5.81 12.94 -4.07
C ASP A 50 5.66 11.45 -3.77
N GLU A 51 6.20 11.05 -2.62
CA GLU A 51 6.08 9.70 -2.11
C GLU A 51 4.79 9.58 -1.28
N MET A 52 3.99 8.59 -1.64
CA MET A 52 2.74 8.25 -1.00
C MET A 52 2.75 6.78 -0.62
N TRP A 53 2.04 6.44 0.44
CA TRP A 53 1.97 5.10 1.01
C TRP A 53 0.51 4.69 1.15
N ARG A 54 0.25 3.41 0.91
CA ARG A 54 -1.04 2.78 1.19
C ARG A 54 -0.80 1.50 1.96
N ALA A 55 -1.58 1.28 3.00
CA ALA A 55 -1.65 0.00 3.69
C ALA A 55 -3.04 -0.61 3.50
N LEU A 56 -3.12 -1.93 3.61
CA LEU A 56 -4.39 -2.66 3.58
C LEU A 56 -4.31 -3.82 4.56
N PHE A 57 -5.27 -3.89 5.46
CA PHE A 57 -5.48 -5.03 6.35
C PHE A 57 -6.56 -5.93 5.77
N LEU A 58 -6.32 -7.24 5.81
CA LEU A 58 -7.25 -8.26 5.35
C LEU A 58 -7.45 -9.32 6.44
N SER A 59 -8.68 -9.79 6.57
CA SER A 59 -9.07 -10.91 7.43
C SER A 59 -9.20 -12.22 6.61
N ASP A 60 -9.33 -13.35 7.29
CA ASP A 60 -9.58 -14.67 6.65
C ASP A 60 -10.90 -14.69 5.85
N ASP A 61 -11.83 -13.78 6.18
CA ASP A 61 -13.14 -13.64 5.51
C ASP A 61 -13.07 -12.71 4.28
N ASP A 62 -11.95 -11.99 4.07
CA ASP A 62 -11.74 -11.16 2.89
C ASP A 62 -11.33 -12.00 1.68
N ASP A 63 -12.25 -12.17 0.72
CA ASP A 63 -12.07 -13.05 -0.45
C ASP A 63 -11.23 -12.40 -1.58
N ASP A 64 -10.94 -11.09 -1.51
CA ASP A 64 -10.23 -10.35 -2.56
C ASP A 64 -9.16 -9.38 -1.99
N PRO A 65 -7.87 -9.75 -2.01
CA PRO A 65 -6.77 -8.83 -1.72
C PRO A 65 -6.48 -7.83 -2.86
N GLY A 66 -7.26 -7.86 -3.94
CA GLY A 66 -6.95 -7.14 -5.18
C GLY A 66 -5.56 -7.52 -5.72
N ASP A 67 -4.84 -6.50 -6.19
CA ASP A 67 -3.45 -6.62 -6.67
C ASP A 67 -2.41 -6.45 -5.53
N ALA A 68 -2.87 -6.32 -4.28
CA ALA A 68 -1.99 -6.02 -3.16
C ALA A 68 -1.18 -7.27 -2.76
N ILE A 69 0.13 -7.19 -2.88
CA ILE A 69 1.03 -8.26 -2.46
C ILE A 69 1.11 -8.26 -0.93
N PRO A 70 0.78 -9.38 -0.25
CA PRO A 70 0.85 -9.45 1.20
C PRO A 70 2.29 -9.34 1.67
N MET A 71 2.55 -8.36 2.54
CA MET A 71 3.86 -8.12 3.14
C MET A 71 4.01 -8.93 4.43
N LEU A 72 3.03 -8.85 5.34
CA LEU A 72 3.01 -9.60 6.59
C LEU A 72 1.76 -10.48 6.66
N SER A 73 1.84 -11.56 7.43
CA SER A 73 0.69 -12.44 7.67
C SER A 73 0.62 -12.98 9.10
N GLY A 74 -0.57 -13.42 9.49
CA GLY A 74 -0.90 -13.95 10.81
C GLY A 74 -0.53 -13.00 11.94
N VAL A 75 0.22 -13.51 12.92
CA VAL A 75 0.59 -12.77 14.13
C VAL A 75 1.33 -11.47 13.82
N ALA A 76 2.17 -11.44 12.77
CA ALA A 76 2.91 -10.24 12.41
C ALA A 76 1.98 -9.13 11.90
N ALA A 77 1.00 -9.47 11.06
CA ALA A 77 0.00 -8.51 10.60
C ALA A 77 -0.89 -8.03 11.76
N GLN A 78 -1.28 -8.93 12.66
CA GLN A 78 -2.04 -8.61 13.85
C GLN A 78 -1.28 -7.69 14.83
N SER A 79 0.04 -7.87 14.99
CA SER A 79 0.89 -7.00 15.81
C SER A 79 0.90 -5.56 15.29
N VAL A 80 1.04 -5.37 13.97
CA VAL A 80 0.96 -4.04 13.36
C VAL A 80 -0.42 -3.40 13.60
N PHE A 81 -1.49 -4.18 13.45
CA PHE A 81 -2.85 -3.71 13.71
C PHE A 81 -3.10 -3.31 15.19
N ASP A 82 -2.49 -4.02 16.15
CA ASP A 82 -2.58 -3.70 17.58
C ASP A 82 -1.73 -2.47 17.96
N GLY A 83 -0.85 -2.02 17.06
CA GLY A 83 0.09 -0.93 17.30
C GLY A 83 1.40 -1.38 17.97
N ASP A 84 1.68 -2.69 18.01
CA ASP A 84 2.90 -3.28 18.56
C ASP A 84 3.90 -3.53 17.43
N TYR A 85 4.37 -2.45 16.80
CA TYR A 85 5.34 -2.50 15.71
C TYR A 85 6.27 -1.28 15.71
N GLU A 86 7.43 -1.42 15.08
CA GLU A 86 8.35 -0.32 14.84
C GLU A 86 8.42 -0.02 13.33
N ILE A 87 8.17 1.23 12.94
CA ILE A 87 8.21 1.68 11.54
C ILE A 87 9.55 1.34 10.86
N GLY A 88 10.67 1.44 11.59
CA GLY A 88 11.98 1.11 11.05
C GLY A 88 12.16 -0.37 10.71
N GLU A 89 11.52 -1.28 11.47
CA GLU A 89 11.51 -2.71 11.15
C GLU A 89 10.59 -2.99 9.97
N LEU A 90 9.42 -2.35 9.93
CA LEU A 90 8.49 -2.48 8.81
C LEU A 90 9.15 -2.05 7.49
N LEU A 91 9.81 -0.89 7.47
CA LEU A 91 10.52 -0.41 6.28
C LEU A 91 11.70 -1.31 5.87
N GLN A 92 12.28 -2.09 6.80
CA GLN A 92 13.35 -3.04 6.47
C GLN A 92 12.78 -4.34 5.85
N GLU A 93 11.62 -4.79 6.32
CA GLU A 93 10.90 -5.92 5.75
C GLU A 93 10.28 -5.57 4.38
N TRP A 94 9.93 -4.30 4.18
CA TRP A 94 9.33 -3.82 2.96
C TRP A 94 10.36 -3.81 1.81
N GLN A 95 9.97 -4.38 0.67
CA GLN A 95 10.85 -4.49 -0.49
C GLN A 95 10.57 -3.36 -1.49
N GLU A 96 11.64 -2.71 -1.97
CA GLU A 96 11.59 -1.62 -2.95
C GLU A 96 10.89 -2.00 -4.26
N GLU A 97 10.87 -3.29 -4.59
CA GLU A 97 10.14 -3.87 -5.73
C GLU A 97 8.62 -3.67 -5.63
N ASN A 98 8.09 -3.37 -4.45
CA ASN A 98 6.70 -2.96 -4.24
C ASN A 98 6.57 -1.43 -4.36
N THR A 99 7.34 -0.76 -5.19
CA THR A 99 7.12 0.66 -5.54
C THR A 99 6.35 0.74 -6.85
N LEU A 100 5.23 1.44 -6.83
CA LEU A 100 4.47 1.78 -8.03
C LEU A 100 4.67 3.25 -8.38
N HIS A 101 4.80 3.55 -9.66
CA HIS A 101 4.94 4.92 -10.16
C HIS A 101 3.69 5.30 -10.93
N GLU A 102 3.17 6.49 -10.64
CA GLU A 102 2.07 7.08 -11.37
C GLU A 102 2.53 7.44 -12.78
N TRP A 103 1.88 6.83 -13.76
CA TRP A 103 2.14 7.03 -15.18
C TRP A 103 1.15 8.02 -15.81
N ASP A 104 -0.14 7.87 -15.49
CA ASP A 104 -1.23 8.79 -15.82
C ASP A 104 -2.08 9.00 -14.57
N ASP A 105 -3.05 9.92 -14.58
CA ASP A 105 -3.88 10.25 -13.40
C ASP A 105 -4.58 8.99 -12.87
N GLY A 106 -4.07 8.44 -11.75
CA GLY A 106 -4.57 7.20 -11.15
C GLY A 106 -4.13 5.89 -11.83
N GLU A 107 -3.20 5.91 -12.79
CA GLU A 107 -2.62 4.69 -13.40
C GLU A 107 -1.21 4.43 -12.85
N PHE A 108 -0.99 3.25 -12.28
CA PHE A 108 0.22 2.91 -11.54
C PHE A 108 0.95 1.68 -12.11
N GLN A 109 2.28 1.75 -12.27
CA GLN A 109 3.09 0.67 -12.83
C GLN A 109 4.41 0.48 -12.07
N THR A 110 4.91 -0.77 -11.99
CA THR A 110 6.20 -1.10 -11.34
C THR A 110 7.40 -0.76 -12.21
N GLU A 111 7.25 -0.77 -13.53
CA GLU A 111 8.27 -0.44 -14.52
C GLU A 111 7.66 0.48 -15.58
N PRO A 112 8.44 1.43 -16.14
CA PRO A 112 7.96 2.29 -17.21
C PRO A 112 7.79 1.46 -18.50
N PRO A 113 6.75 1.71 -19.32
CA PRO A 113 6.55 0.98 -20.56
C PRO A 113 7.63 1.34 -21.58
N LEU A 114 8.72 0.56 -21.61
CA LEU A 114 9.86 0.75 -22.52
C LEU A 114 9.49 0.63 -24.02
N ASP A 115 8.29 0.15 -24.33
CA ASP A 115 7.75 0.04 -25.69
C ASP A 115 7.45 1.40 -26.36
N THR A 116 7.54 2.53 -25.62
CA THR A 116 7.29 3.88 -26.14
C THR A 116 8.48 4.82 -25.91
N GLU A 117 8.68 5.82 -26.80
CA GLU A 117 9.72 6.86 -26.62
C GLU A 117 9.52 7.65 -25.31
N GLU A 118 8.27 7.82 -24.89
CA GLU A 118 7.90 8.48 -23.63
C GLU A 118 8.30 7.61 -22.42
N GLY A 119 8.03 6.29 -22.47
CA GLY A 119 8.44 5.37 -21.41
C GLY A 119 9.94 5.12 -21.32
N GLN A 120 10.68 5.22 -22.43
CA GLN A 120 12.15 5.23 -22.42
C GLN A 120 12.70 6.51 -21.76
N THR A 121 12.09 7.67 -22.02
CA THR A 121 12.50 8.94 -21.39
C THR A 121 12.22 8.92 -19.88
N ALA A 122 11.04 8.43 -19.48
CA ALA A 122 10.70 8.24 -18.07
C ALA A 122 11.65 7.25 -17.38
N ALA A 123 12.04 6.15 -18.05
CA ALA A 123 13.02 5.20 -17.53
C ALA A 123 14.40 5.82 -17.28
N ASP A 124 14.90 6.63 -18.24
CA ASP A 124 16.17 7.35 -18.09
C ASP A 124 16.09 8.37 -16.92
N GLU A 125 14.99 9.11 -16.77
CA GLU A 125 14.80 10.03 -15.63
C GLU A 125 14.64 9.30 -14.27
N TRP A 126 14.19 8.05 -14.28
CA TRP A 126 14.08 7.21 -13.07
C TRP A 126 15.42 6.59 -12.65
N ASP A 127 16.29 6.23 -13.61
CA ASP A 127 17.62 5.65 -13.34
C ASP A 127 18.64 6.72 -12.88
N GLU A 128 18.41 8.00 -13.21
CA GLU A 128 19.29 9.12 -12.90
C GLU A 128 19.13 9.72 -11.47
N ARG A 129 18.30 9.14 -10.58
CA ARG A 129 18.02 9.71 -9.23
C ARG A 129 18.83 9.12 -8.07
#